data_AF-A0A7J2IYV6-F1
#
_entry.id   AF-A0A7J2IYV6-F1
#
_cell.length_a   1.000
_cell.length_b   1.000
_cell.length_c   1.000
_cell.angle_alpha   90.00
_cell.angle_beta   90.00
_cell.angle_gamma   90.00
#
_symmetry.space_group_name_H-M   'P 1'
#
loop_
_entity.id
_entity.type
_entity.pdbx_description
1 polymer ?
#
loop_
_entity_poly.entity_id
_entity_poly.type
_entity_poly.pdbx_seq_one_letter_code
_entity_poly.pdbx_strand_id
1 'polypeptide(L)' 'MIAVFVFIAAVVLLQPLKEMIIIARDANHLDCENQSISTGQKMTCIIVDLYLPYFIGAVLAGSVYLIFAKVVG' A
#
# COMPACT_ATOMS: atom_id res chain seq x y z
N MET A 1 14.99 -14.49 -14.96
CA MET A 1 14.55 -15.14 -13.70
C MET A 1 14.46 -14.16 -12.52
N ILE A 2 15.49 -13.36 -12.23
CA ILE A 2 15.46 -12.38 -11.11
C ILE A 2 14.24 -11.44 -11.16
N ALA A 3 13.88 -10.89 -12.33
CA ALA A 3 12.72 -9.98 -12.45
C ALA A 3 11.38 -10.64 -12.11
N VAL A 4 11.19 -11.91 -12.49
CA VAL A 4 9.99 -12.69 -12.13
C VAL A 4 9.96 -12.97 -10.63
N PHE A 5 11.12 -13.24 -10.03
CA PHE A 5 11.24 -13.44 -8.59
C PHE A 5 10.90 -12.17 -7.80
N VAL A 6 11.33 -11.00 -8.28
CA VAL A 6 11.00 -9.68 -7.71
C VAL A 6 9.49 -9.43 -7.79
N PHE A 7 8.84 -9.79 -8.90
CA PHE A 7 7.39 -9.66 -9.03
C PHE A 7 6.63 -10.57 -8.06
N ILE A 8 7.01 -11.85 -7.97
CA ILE A 8 6.39 -12.79 -7.03
C ILE A 8 6.59 -12.29 -5.59
N ALA A 9 7.79 -11.82 -5.23
CA ALA A 9 8.05 -11.26 -3.91
C ALA A 9 7.19 -10.02 -3.63
N ALA A 10 7.05 -9.11 -4.60
CA ALA A 10 6.20 -7.93 -4.46
C ALA A 10 4.73 -8.32 -4.24
N VAL A 11 4.21 -9.31 -4.98
CA VAL A 11 2.83 -9.79 -4.84
C VAL A 11 2.60 -10.49 -3.50
N VAL A 12 3.53 -11.35 -3.06
CA VAL A 12 3.43 -12.06 -1.77
C VAL A 12 3.46 -11.07 -0.60
N LEU A 13 4.28 -10.03 -0.68
CA LEU A 13 4.37 -9.00 0.35
C LEU A 13 3.12 -8.10 0.43
N LEU A 14 2.21 -8.12 -0.56
CA LEU A 14 0.95 -7.38 -0.48
C LEU A 14 0.02 -7.92 0.61
N GLN A 15 0.04 -9.22 0.90
CA GLN A 15 -0.79 -9.81 1.96
C GLN A 15 -0.43 -9.28 3.35
N PRO A 16 0.82 -9.40 3.85
CA PRO A 16 1.18 -8.84 5.14
C PRO A 16 1.08 -7.31 5.15
N LEU A 17 1.34 -6.63 4.02
CA LEU A 17 1.11 -5.18 3.91
C LEU A 17 -0.36 -4.82 4.15
N LYS A 18 -1.30 -5.57 3.57
CA LYS A 18 -2.74 -5.38 3.78
C LYS A 18 -3.11 -5.55 5.26
N GLU A 19 -2.60 -6.59 5.92
CA GLU A 19 -2.86 -6.81 7.35
C GLU A 19 -2.35 -5.65 8.21
N MET A 20 -1.15 -5.13 7.93
CA MET A 20 -0.61 -3.97 8.62
C MET A 20 -1.45 -2.70 8.37
N ILE A 21 -1.96 -2.51 7.17
CA ILE A 21 -2.87 -1.40 6.84
C ILE A 21 -4.19 -1.53 7.62
N ILE A 22 -4.75 -2.74 7.71
CA ILE A 22 -5.98 -2.99 8.46
C ILE A 22 -5.78 -2.70 9.95
N ILE A 23 -4.67 -3.16 10.54
CA ILE A 23 -4.33 -2.88 11.94
C ILE A 23 -4.13 -1.38 12.16
N ALA A 24 -3.42 -0.71 11.24
CA ALA A 24 -3.18 0.73 11.33
C ALA A 24 -4.45 1.58 11.15
N ARG A 25 -5.43 1.09 10.38
CA ARG A 25 -6.74 1.74 10.15
C ARG A 25 -7.86 1.16 11.02
N ASP A 26 -7.53 0.45 12.09
CA ASP A 26 -8.53 -0.03 13.04
C ASP A 26 -9.25 1.16 13.71
N ALA A 27 -10.46 0.90 14.20
CA ALA A 27 -11.38 1.84 14.86
C ALA A 27 -10.70 2.67 15.98
N ASN A 28 -9.64 2.12 16.58
CA ASN A 28 -8.89 2.71 17.68
C ASN A 28 -7.70 3.60 17.25
N HIS A 29 -7.33 3.64 15.97
CA HIS A 29 -6.11 4.31 15.50
C HIS A 29 -6.36 5.41 14.46
N LEU A 30 -6.76 5.04 13.23
CA LEU A 30 -6.97 5.94 12.09
C LEU A 30 -8.32 5.66 11.42
N ASP A 31 -9.37 5.70 12.22
CA ASP A 31 -10.75 5.63 11.72
C ASP A 31 -11.30 7.04 11.51
N CYS A 32 -11.43 7.42 10.25
CA CYS A 32 -11.91 8.74 9.83
C CYS A 32 -13.35 9.04 10.30
N GLU A 33 -14.15 8.02 10.65
CA GLU A 33 -15.52 8.18 11.16
C GLU A 33 -15.56 8.30 12.69
N ASN A 34 -14.48 7.92 13.38
CA ASN A 34 -14.43 7.98 14.83
C ASN A 34 -14.29 9.44 15.32
N GLN A 35 -15.24 9.88 16.16
CA GLN A 35 -15.21 11.24 16.71
C GLN A 35 -14.25 11.42 17.90
N SER A 36 -13.72 10.33 18.45
CA SER A 36 -12.86 10.35 19.64
C SER A 36 -11.37 10.59 19.36
N ILE A 37 -10.93 10.56 18.11
CA ILE A 37 -9.55 10.84 17.71
C ILE A 37 -9.28 12.35 17.54
N SER A 38 -8.04 12.76 17.86
CA SER A 38 -7.60 14.15 17.75
C SER A 38 -7.66 14.68 16.32
N THR A 39 -7.83 15.99 16.15
CA THR A 39 -7.86 16.65 14.82
C THR A 39 -6.64 16.33 13.96
N GLY A 40 -5.46 16.19 14.57
CA GLY A 40 -4.23 15.79 13.89
C GLY A 40 -4.33 14.38 13.30
N GLN A 41 -4.86 13.41 14.05
CA GLN A 41 -5.05 12.03 13.58
C GLN A 41 -6.10 11.94 12.47
N LYS A 42 -7.15 12.77 12.53
CA LYS A 42 -8.16 12.85 11.46
C LYS A 42 -7.57 13.33 10.13
N MET A 43 -6.72 14.36 10.15
CA MET A 43 -6.02 14.80 8.94
C MET A 43 -5.12 13.70 8.36
N THR A 44 -4.37 12.99 9.22
CA THR A 44 -3.53 11.88 8.78
C THR A 44 -4.37 10.76 8.16
N CYS A 45 -5.56 10.47 8.70
CA CYS A 45 -6.46 9.46 8.13
C CYS A 45 -6.89 9.79 6.70
N ILE A 46 -7.24 11.04 6.42
CA ILE A 46 -7.63 11.52 5.08
C ILE A 46 -6.45 11.44 4.10
N ILE A 47 -5.26 11.86 4.55
CA ILE A 47 -4.05 11.80 3.73
C ILE A 47 -3.72 10.34 3.39
N VAL A 48 -3.78 9.45 4.36
CA VAL A 48 -3.54 8.02 4.13
C VAL A 48 -4.56 7.46 3.13
N ASP A 49 -5.86 7.77 3.25
CA ASP A 49 -6.87 7.32 2.28
C ASP A 49 -6.59 7.79 0.86
N LEU A 50 -6.13 9.03 0.73
CA LEU A 50 -5.81 9.61 -0.57
C LEU A 50 -4.58 8.96 -1.19
N TYR A 51 -3.52 8.71 -0.41
CA TYR A 51 -2.22 8.25 -0.92
C TYR A 51 -2.06 6.74 -1.00
N LEU A 52 -2.75 5.97 -0.16
CA LEU A 52 -2.69 4.50 -0.15
C LEU A 52 -2.96 3.86 -1.53
N PRO A 53 -4.02 4.25 -2.29
CA PRO A 53 -4.26 3.68 -3.61
C PRO A 53 -3.15 4.04 -4.62
N TYR A 54 -2.60 5.26 -4.56
CA TYR A 54 -1.47 5.65 -5.42
C TYR A 54 -0.20 4.86 -5.10
N PHE A 55 0.07 4.61 -3.81
CA PHE A 55 1.20 3.80 -3.38
C PHE A 55 1.11 2.37 -3.92
N ILE A 56 -0.05 1.71 -3.75
CA ILE A 56 -0.27 0.35 -4.25
C ILE A 56 -0.16 0.33 -5.78
N GLY A 57 -0.77 1.30 -6.47
CA GLY A 57 -0.69 1.44 -7.92
C GLY A 57 0.74 1.59 -8.43
N ALA A 58 1.56 2.41 -7.77
CA ALA A 58 2.96 2.62 -8.13
C ALA A 58 3.82 1.36 -7.95
N VAL A 59 3.60 0.61 -6.86
CA VAL A 59 4.32 -0.64 -6.59
C VAL A 59 3.99 -1.72 -7.63
N LEU A 60 2.71 -1.85 -8.00
CA LEU A 60 2.28 -2.79 -9.05
C LEU A 60 2.79 -2.36 -10.43
N ALA A 61 2.64 -1.09 -10.78
CA ALA A 61 3.11 -0.58 -12.07
C ALA A 61 4.64 -0.70 -12.21
N GLY A 62 5.39 -0.38 -11.15
CA GLY A 62 6.85 -0.48 -11.15
C GLY A 62 7.34 -1.93 -11.24
N SER A 63 6.71 -2.85 -10.52
CA SER A 63 7.06 -4.28 -10.59
C SER A 63 6.77 -4.89 -11.97
N VAL A 64 5.64 -4.53 -12.59
CA VAL A 64 5.31 -4.94 -13.97
C VAL A 64 6.28 -4.33 -14.98
N TYR A 65 6.59 -3.02 -14.85
CA TYR A 65 7.55 -2.34 -15.71
C TYR A 65 8.93 -3.00 -15.68
N LEU A 66 9.42 -3.39 -14.50
CA LEU A 66 10.71 -4.09 -14.36
C LEU A 66 10.73 -5.45 -15.04
N ILE A 67 9.61 -6.17 -15.09
CA ILE A 67 9.50 -7.41 -15.86
C ILE A 67 9.56 -7.10 -17.35
N PHE A 68 8.71 -6.19 -17.84
CA PHE A 68 8.64 -5.85 -19.26
C PHE A 68 9.97 -5.31 -19.79
N ALA A 69 10.63 -4.42 -19.05
CA ALA A 69 11.93 -3.87 -19.42
C ALA A 69 13.03 -4.95 -19.51
N LYS A 70 12.93 -6.03 -18.74
CA LYS A 70 13.88 -7.17 -18.77
C LYS A 70 13.52 -8.28 -19.76
N VAL A 71 12.27 -8.33 -20.22
CA VAL A 71 11.78 -9.35 -21.15
C VAL A 71 11.79 -8.85 -22.60
N VAL A 72 11.60 -7.55 -22.80
CA VAL A 72 11.60 -6.89 -24.13
C VAL A 72 12.95 -6.24 -24.46
N GLY A 73 13.74 -5.86 -23.43
CA GLY A 73 15.07 -5.25 -23.57
C GLY A 73 16.23 -6.24 -23.47
#